data_AF-A0A523W047-F1
#
_entry.id   AF-A0A523W047-F1
#
_cell.length_a   1.000
_cell.length_b   1.000
_cell.length_c   1.000
_cell.angle_alpha   90.00
_cell.angle_beta   90.00
_cell.angle_gamma   90.00
#
_symmetry.space_group_name_H-M   'P 1'
#
loop_
_entity.id
_entity.type
_entity.pdbx_description
1 polymer ?
#
loop_
_entity_poly.entity_id
_entity_poly.type
_entity_poly.pdbx_seq_one_letter_code
_entity_poly.pdbx_strand_id
1 'polypeptide(L)'
;MKKFLDVTGFRPITGSGPILLVDGNNVEVTCGLVSFAGYYDGKIREDFNELNLKLWKSMIERVARHGVQYYMLGDIGSRHMVDIGAYSHEYYNFMKLIKQVLDPNMILSRGKFNFWGD
;
A
#
# COMPACT_ATOMS: atom_id res chain seq x y z
N MET A 1 17.92 0.44 -6.54
CA MET A 1 18.06 1.56 -7.50
C MET A 1 18.96 1.16 -8.67
N LYS A 2 20.27 0.90 -8.48
CA LYS A 2 21.20 0.52 -9.57
C LYS A 2 20.75 -0.73 -10.36
N LYS A 3 20.50 -1.86 -9.68
CA LYS A 3 19.96 -3.08 -10.30
C LYS A 3 18.68 -2.88 -11.13
N PHE A 4 17.87 -1.89 -10.78
CA PHE A 4 16.63 -1.60 -11.48
C PHE A 4 16.93 -0.90 -12.81
N LEU A 5 17.75 0.15 -12.77
CA LEU A 5 18.27 0.81 -13.96
C LEU A 5 19.00 -0.18 -14.88
N ASP A 6 19.80 -1.08 -14.31
CA ASP A 6 20.55 -2.08 -15.07
C ASP A 6 19.61 -3.07 -15.81
N VAL A 7 18.45 -3.38 -15.23
CA VAL A 7 17.46 -4.31 -15.81
C VAL A 7 16.52 -3.62 -16.79
N THR A 8 16.12 -2.38 -16.50
CA THR A 8 15.04 -1.72 -17.24
C THR A 8 15.48 -0.58 -18.16
N GLY A 9 16.73 -0.14 -18.07
CA GLY A 9 17.26 0.98 -18.87
C GLY A 9 16.69 2.36 -18.52
N PHE A 10 15.74 2.44 -17.58
CA PHE A 10 15.19 3.70 -17.05
C PHE A 10 15.40 3.79 -15.55
N ARG A 11 15.57 5.01 -15.04
CA ARG A 11 15.64 5.21 -13.60
C ARG A 11 14.27 4.88 -13.00
N PRO A 12 14.20 4.11 -11.91
CA PRO A 12 12.94 3.94 -11.18
C PRO A 12 12.39 5.32 -10.82
N ILE A 13 11.17 5.62 -11.28
CA ILE A 13 10.50 6.88 -10.96
C ILE A 13 10.13 6.81 -9.48
N THR A 14 10.70 7.72 -8.67
CA THR A 14 10.24 8.00 -7.32
C THR A 14 9.06 8.96 -7.42
N GLY A 15 7.84 8.43 -7.46
CA GLY A 15 6.57 9.14 -7.27
C GLY A 15 6.37 10.46 -8.02
N SER A 16 5.58 10.44 -9.11
CA SER A 16 4.75 11.59 -9.47
C SER A 16 3.32 11.26 -9.08
N GLY A 17 2.69 12.06 -8.24
CA GLY A 17 1.27 11.91 -7.95
C GLY A 17 0.44 12.69 -8.97
N PRO A 18 -0.29 12.02 -9.88
CA PRO A 18 -1.30 12.73 -10.64
C PRO A 18 -2.45 13.08 -9.71
N ILE A 19 -2.89 14.34 -9.76
CA ILE A 19 -4.23 14.73 -9.31
C ILE A 19 -5.13 14.46 -10.51
N LEU A 20 -6.03 13.48 -10.35
CA LEU A 20 -7.03 13.16 -11.36
C LEU A 20 -8.36 13.78 -10.94
N LEU A 21 -9.06 14.40 -11.87
CA LEU A 21 -10.44 14.81 -11.66
C LEU A 21 -11.34 13.64 -12.04
N VAL A 22 -11.99 13.01 -11.06
CA VAL A 22 -12.95 11.92 -11.30
C VAL A 22 -14.31 12.37 -10.76
N ASP A 23 -15.29 12.48 -11.66
CA ASP A 23 -16.66 12.88 -11.33
C ASP A 23 -16.73 14.17 -10.48
N GLY A 24 -16.00 15.20 -10.90
CA GLY A 24 -15.94 16.50 -10.20
C GLY A 24 -15.16 16.50 -8.88
N ASN A 25 -14.55 15.38 -8.47
CA ASN A 25 -13.76 15.27 -7.25
C ASN A 25 -12.27 15.18 -7.58
N ASN A 26 -11.45 15.87 -6.77
CA ASN A 26 -10.01 15.70 -6.79
C ASN A 26 -9.66 14.34 -6.18
N VAL A 27 -9.14 13.43 -6.99
CA VAL A 27 -8.57 12.15 -6.53
C VAL A 27 -7.06 12.28 -6.60
N GLU A 28 -6.44 12.41 -5.44
CA GLU A 28 -4.99 12.41 -5.31
C GLU A 28 -4.47 10.97 -5.29
N VAL A 29 -3.74 10.57 -6.34
CA VAL A 29 -3.06 9.27 -6.38
C VAL A 29 -1.58 9.49 -6.07
N THR A 30 -1.28 9.89 -4.83
CA THR A 30 0.10 10.02 -4.35
C THR A 30 0.47 8.83 -3.48
N CYS A 31 1.26 7.91 -4.03
CA CYS A 31 2.18 7.12 -3.22
C CYS A 31 3.51 6.98 -3.97
N GLY A 32 4.58 7.51 -3.39
CA GLY A 32 5.92 7.42 -3.96
C GLY A 32 6.54 6.03 -3.75
N LEU A 33 5.87 4.99 -4.20
CA LEU A 33 6.42 3.64 -4.24
C LEU A 33 7.12 3.44 -5.58
N VAL A 34 8.35 2.91 -5.54
CA VAL A 34 9.06 2.55 -6.77
C VAL A 34 8.37 1.33 -7.38
N SER A 35 8.13 1.38 -8.69
CA SER A 35 7.54 0.27 -9.45
C SER A 35 8.24 0.05 -10.78
N PHE A 36 8.34 -1.21 -11.19
CA PHE A 36 8.60 -1.65 -12.55
C PHE A 36 7.41 -1.28 -13.43
N ALA A 37 7.67 -0.64 -14.57
CA ALA A 37 6.64 -0.31 -15.53
C ALA A 37 5.98 -1.59 -16.07
N GLY A 38 4.65 -1.61 -16.12
CA GLY A 38 3.90 -2.76 -16.62
C GLY A 38 4.09 -3.02 -18.12
N TYR A 39 4.58 -2.02 -18.86
CA TYR A 39 5.02 -2.18 -20.26
C TYR A 39 6.53 -2.02 -20.32
N TYR A 40 7.23 -3.04 -20.81
CA TYR A 40 8.68 -3.05 -20.94
C TYR A 40 9.10 -3.95 -22.10
N ASP A 41 10.10 -3.53 -22.87
CA ASP A 41 10.64 -4.28 -24.02
C ASP A 41 9.56 -4.71 -25.02
N GLY A 42 8.69 -3.77 -25.40
CA GLY A 42 7.65 -4.00 -26.39
C GLY A 42 6.45 -4.83 -25.90
N LYS A 43 6.44 -5.29 -24.65
CA LYS A 43 5.46 -6.25 -24.12
C LYS A 43 4.86 -5.79 -22.80
N ILE A 44 3.63 -6.24 -22.54
CA ILE A 44 3.02 -6.17 -21.21
C ILE A 44 3.68 -7.25 -20.33
N ARG A 45 4.19 -6.84 -19.16
CA ARG A 45 4.94 -7.68 -18.21
C ARG A 45 4.11 -7.94 -16.96
N GLU A 46 3.13 -8.82 -17.07
CA GLU A 46 2.29 -9.21 -15.93
C GLU A 46 3.11 -9.90 -14.81
N ASP A 47 4.23 -10.52 -15.18
CA ASP A 47 5.20 -11.09 -14.24
C ASP A 47 5.84 -10.05 -13.31
N PHE A 48 5.82 -8.76 -13.67
CA PHE A 48 6.27 -7.68 -12.80
C PHE A 48 5.28 -7.33 -11.71
N ASN A 49 4.02 -7.77 -11.78
CA ASN A 49 3.01 -7.45 -10.77
C ASN A 49 3.39 -8.00 -9.39
N GLU A 50 3.79 -9.28 -9.34
CA GLU A 50 4.21 -9.91 -8.08
C GLU A 50 5.51 -9.29 -7.54
N LEU A 51 6.45 -8.97 -8.44
CA LEU A 51 7.70 -8.31 -8.10
C LEU A 51 7.46 -6.91 -7.50
N ASN A 52 6.57 -6.14 -8.12
CA ASN A 52 6.14 -4.83 -7.64
C ASN A 52 5.47 -4.93 -6.28
N LEU A 53 4.56 -5.87 -6.08
CA LEU A 53 3.90 -6.07 -4.80
C LEU A 53 4.91 -6.39 -3.68
N LYS A 54 5.87 -7.27 -3.95
CA LYS A 54 6.97 -7.59 -3.02
C LYS A 54 7.83 -6.36 -2.71
N LEU A 55 8.18 -5.59 -3.74
CA LEU A 55 8.96 -4.35 -3.59
C LEU A 55 8.23 -3.32 -2.73
N TRP A 56 6.94 -3.08 -3.00
CA TRP A 56 6.13 -2.12 -2.26
C TRP A 56 6.01 -2.49 -0.78
N LYS A 57 5.67 -3.75 -0.48
CA LYS A 57 5.61 -4.25 0.89
C LYS A 57 6.96 -4.12 1.62
N SER A 58 8.06 -4.47 0.95
CA SER A 58 9.41 -4.33 1.49
C SER A 58 9.79 -2.88 1.77
N MET A 59 9.43 -1.95 0.87
CA MET A 59 9.69 -0.53 1.07
C MET A 59 8.91 0.04 2.25
N ILE A 60 7.62 -0.30 2.36
CA ILE A 60 6.75 0.11 3.47
C ILE A 60 7.30 -0.41 4.79
N GLU A 61 7.61 -1.70 4.86
CA GLU A 61 8.13 -2.33 6.07
C GLU A 61 9.46 -1.71 6.53
N ARG A 62 10.37 -1.46 5.58
CA ARG A 62 11.66 -0.85 5.88
C ARG A 62 11.52 0.48 6.61
N VAL A 63 10.62 1.36 6.16
CA VAL A 63 10.45 2.67 6.80
C VAL A 63 9.60 2.59 8.07
N ALA A 64 8.59 1.70 8.11
CA ALA A 64 7.78 1.48 9.30
C ALA A 64 8.61 1.00 10.50
N ARG A 65 9.62 0.15 10.25
CA ARG A 65 10.60 -0.28 11.28
C ARG A 65 11.41 0.86 11.90
N HIS A 66 11.48 2.01 11.24
CA HIS A 66 12.12 3.23 11.76
C HIS A 66 11.12 4.23 12.37
N GLY A 67 9.88 3.81 12.63
CA GLY A 67 8.85 4.63 13.27
C GLY A 67 8.06 5.53 12.30
N VAL A 68 8.24 5.37 10.98
CA VAL A 68 7.43 6.10 9.99
C VAL A 68 6.01 5.54 9.95
N GLN A 69 5.03 6.44 9.95
CA GLN A 69 3.62 6.10 9.77
C GLN A 69 3.06 6.75 8.50
N TYR A 70 2.15 6.04 7.84
CA TYR A 70 1.48 6.51 6.63
C TYR A 70 0.12 7.10 6.99
N TYR A 71 -0.14 8.32 6.50
CA TYR A 71 -1.39 9.04 6.77
C TYR A 71 -2.57 8.53 5.92
N MET A 72 -2.31 8.00 4.73
CA MET A 72 -3.30 7.35 3.85
C MET A 72 -2.78 6.02 3.34
N LEU A 73 -3.61 4.98 3.47
CA LEU A 73 -3.30 3.62 3.02
C LEU A 73 -4.49 3.04 2.27
N GLY A 74 -4.24 2.58 1.04
CA GLY A 74 -5.17 1.75 0.27
C GLY A 74 -5.34 0.36 0.88
N ASP A 75 -6.11 -0.49 0.22
CA ASP A 75 -6.46 -1.82 0.72
C ASP A 75 -5.24 -2.67 1.11
N ILE A 76 -4.33 -2.92 0.16
CA ILE A 76 -3.12 -3.72 0.35
C ILE A 76 -2.22 -3.16 1.46
N GLY A 77 -1.97 -1.84 1.42
CA GLY A 77 -1.09 -1.18 2.38
C GLY A 77 -1.66 -1.21 3.80
N SER A 78 -2.97 -1.01 3.95
CA SER A 78 -3.64 -1.01 5.26
C SER A 78 -3.53 -2.37 5.95
N ARG A 79 -3.67 -3.47 5.20
CA ARG A 79 -3.51 -4.83 5.73
C ARG A 79 -2.07 -5.15 6.05
N HIS A 80 -1.15 -4.81 5.14
CA HIS A 80 0.28 -5.08 5.31
C HIS A 80 0.84 -4.38 6.55
N MET A 81 0.40 -3.15 6.86
CA MET A 81 0.82 -2.44 8.07
C MET A 81 0.42 -3.17 9.35
N VAL A 82 -0.74 -3.83 9.36
CA VAL A 82 -1.14 -4.70 10.47
C VAL A 82 -0.27 -5.95 10.52
N ASP A 83 -0.04 -6.59 9.38
CA ASP A 83 0.73 -7.83 9.28
C ASP A 83 2.17 -7.67 9.82
N ILE A 84 2.77 -6.48 9.63
CA ILE A 84 4.12 -6.17 10.14
C ILE A 84 4.13 -5.63 11.58
N GLY A 85 2.98 -5.54 12.25
CA GLY A 85 2.87 -5.04 13.63
C GLY A 85 3.17 -3.55 13.76
N ALA A 86 2.78 -2.73 12.78
CA ALA A 86 3.05 -1.29 12.79
C ALA A 86 2.23 -0.49 13.82
N TYR A 87 1.29 -1.13 14.50
CA TYR A 87 0.42 -0.54 15.52
C TYR A 87 0.66 -1.22 16.86
N SER A 88 0.59 -0.45 17.95
CA SER A 88 0.62 -1.05 19.29
C SER A 88 -0.61 -1.93 19.48
N HIS A 89 -0.47 -2.93 20.35
CA HIS A 89 -1.53 -3.88 20.64
C HIS A 89 -2.78 -3.18 21.21
N GLU A 90 -2.59 -2.21 22.09
CA GLU A 90 -3.64 -1.45 22.75
C GLU A 90 -4.44 -0.61 21.74
N TYR A 91 -3.74 0.12 20.87
CA TYR A 91 -4.37 0.93 19.83
C TYR A 91 -5.16 0.05 18.86
N TYR A 92 -4.54 -1.04 18.38
CA TYR A 92 -5.16 -1.89 17.39
C TYR A 92 -6.43 -2.58 17.92
N ASN A 93 -6.38 -3.09 19.15
CA ASN A 93 -7.55 -3.71 19.79
C ASN A 93 -8.66 -2.70 20.08
N PHE A 94 -8.31 -1.47 20.51
CA PHE A 94 -9.30 -0.41 20.67
C PHE A 94 -10.05 -0.12 19.35
N MET A 95 -9.32 -0.06 18.24
CA MET A 95 -9.94 0.14 16.91
C MET A 95 -10.78 -1.08 16.48
N LYS A 96 -10.33 -2.32 16.74
CA LYS A 96 -11.14 -3.53 16.52
C LYS A 96 -12.46 -3.48 17.30
N LEU A 97 -12.42 -3.08 18.57
CA LEU A 97 -13.61 -2.97 19.41
C LEU A 97 -14.60 -1.95 18.86
N ILE A 98 -14.14 -0.76 18.46
CA ILE A 98 -14.98 0.25 17.81
C ILE A 98 -15.65 -0.35 16.57
N LYS A 99 -14.88 -1.05 15.73
CA LYS A 99 -15.39 -1.68 14.52
C LYS A 99 -16.47 -2.72 14.81
N GLN A 100 -16.26 -3.59 15.80
CA GLN A 100 -17.22 -4.63 16.19
C GLN A 100 -18.52 -4.03 16.73
N VAL A 101 -18.45 -2.94 17.51
CA VAL A 101 -19.63 -2.26 18.05
C VAL A 101 -20.44 -1.58 16.95
N LEU A 102 -19.77 -0.89 16.01
CA LEU A 102 -20.44 -0.09 14.98
C LEU A 102 -20.84 -0.88 13.73
N ASP A 103 -20.14 -1.98 13.43
CA ASP A 103 -20.40 -2.84 12.28
C ASP A 103 -20.35 -4.32 12.67
N PRO A 104 -21.33 -4.80 13.45
CA PRO A 104 -21.34 -6.16 13.99
C PRO A 104 -21.40 -7.24 12.90
N ASN A 105 -21.94 -6.92 11.72
CA ASN A 105 -22.01 -7.83 10.58
C ASN A 105 -20.78 -7.74 9.66
N MET A 106 -19.81 -6.86 9.96
CA MET A 106 -18.55 -6.70 9.23
C MET A 106 -18.73 -6.44 7.72
N ILE A 107 -19.75 -5.67 7.34
CA ILE A 107 -20.08 -5.39 5.94
C ILE A 107 -19.36 -4.14 5.41
N LEU A 108 -19.00 -3.20 6.29
CA LEU A 108 -18.40 -1.93 5.90
C LEU A 108 -16.89 -2.09 5.70
N SER A 109 -16.42 -1.91 4.46
CA SER A 109 -15.00 -1.95 4.10
C SER A 109 -14.26 -3.19 4.63
N ARG A 110 -14.90 -4.36 4.49
CA ARG A 110 -14.31 -5.66 4.82
C ARG A 110 -12.93 -5.77 4.16
N GLY A 111 -11.88 -6.07 4.93
CA GLY A 111 -10.53 -6.02 4.39
C GLY A 111 -9.65 -4.90 4.97
N LYS A 112 -10.23 -3.74 5.24
CA LYS A 112 -9.45 -2.58 5.67
C LYS A 112 -8.84 -2.81 7.06
N PHE A 113 -7.51 -2.69 7.17
CA PHE A 113 -6.75 -2.86 8.42
C PHE A 113 -7.03 -4.16 9.20
N ASN A 114 -7.47 -5.25 8.55
CA ASN A 114 -7.64 -6.55 9.20
C ASN A 114 -8.48 -6.56 10.50
N PHE A 115 -9.41 -5.61 10.71
CA PHE A 115 -10.15 -5.48 11.98
C PHE A 115 -11.15 -6.63 12.28
N TRP A 116 -11.18 -7.69 11.48
CA TRP A 116 -12.03 -8.86 11.70
C TRP A 116 -11.36 -9.91 12.58
N GLY A 117 -12.15 -10.90 13.01
CA GLY A 117 -11.71 -11.98 13.88
C GLY A 117 -11.61 -11.57 15.34
N ASP A 118 -11.40 -12.54 16.21
CA ASP A 118 -11.23 -12.35 17.66
C ASP A 118 -9.82 -11.87 18.00
#